data_AF-A0A2W0BJ27-F1
#
_entry.id   AF-A0A2W0BJ27-F1
#
_cell.length_a   1.000
_cell.length_b   1.000
_cell.length_c   1.000
_cell.angle_alpha   90.00
_cell.angle_beta   90.00
_cell.angle_gamma   90.00
#
_symmetry.space_group_name_H-M   'P 1'
#
loop_
_entity.id
_entity.type
_entity.pdbx_description
1 polymer ?
#
loop_
_entity_poly.entity_id
_entity_poly.type
_entity_poly.pdbx_seq_one_letter_code
_entity_poly.pdbx_strand_id
1 'polypeptide(L)'
;MIWQGLTDAQVCRSIKDPKQNKNRNLDQLVEHLTEDKLVMWGWNPGEGRNAIPMPHDEFVSKVKAWQAAGAPCPTDTDRASRL
;
A
#
# COMPACT_ATOMS: atom_id res chain seq x y z
N MET A 1 -7.14 1.98 13.41
CA MET A 1 -6.00 2.17 12.47
C MET A 1 -6.19 3.47 11.70
N ILE A 2 -5.12 4.17 11.28
CA ILE A 2 -5.20 5.50 10.63
C ILE A 2 -6.02 5.48 9.33
N TRP A 3 -6.03 4.36 8.61
CA TRP A 3 -6.76 4.20 7.35
C TRP A 3 -8.14 3.57 7.48
N GLN A 4 -8.58 3.26 8.69
CA GLN A 4 -9.87 2.61 8.91
C GLN A 4 -11.01 3.58 8.58
N GLY A 5 -11.94 3.15 7.72
CA GLY A 5 -13.07 3.96 7.27
C GLY A 5 -12.79 4.86 6.07
N LEU A 6 -11.55 4.93 5.59
CA LEU A 6 -11.20 5.64 4.36
C LEU A 6 -11.59 4.84 3.11
N THR A 7 -11.87 5.55 2.01
CA THR A 7 -12.00 4.96 0.66
C THR A 7 -10.63 4.62 0.09
N ASP A 8 -10.57 3.74 -0.91
CA ASP A 8 -9.31 3.39 -1.58
C ASP A 8 -8.64 4.63 -2.20
N ALA A 9 -9.44 5.58 -2.70
CA ALA A 9 -8.95 6.85 -3.23
C ALA A 9 -8.32 7.73 -2.13
N GLN A 10 -8.95 7.79 -0.94
CA GLN A 10 -8.40 8.51 0.21
C GLN A 10 -7.11 7.86 0.73
N VAL A 11 -7.05 6.52 0.80
CA VAL A 11 -5.85 5.79 1.19
C VAL A 11 -4.72 6.05 0.20
N CYS A 12 -4.97 5.96 -1.12
CA CYS A 12 -3.96 6.24 -2.13
C CYS A 12 -3.41 7.67 -2.02
N ARG A 13 -4.29 8.67 -1.87
CA ARG A 13 -3.87 10.08 -1.69
C ARG A 13 -3.07 10.24 -0.40
N SER A 14 -3.46 9.59 0.70
CA SER A 14 -2.73 9.62 1.97
C SER A 14 -1.35 8.99 1.87
N ILE A 15 -1.20 7.86 1.17
CA ILE A 15 0.09 7.18 0.97
C ILE A 15 1.05 8.04 0.13
N LYS A 16 0.51 8.80 -0.84
CA LYS A 16 1.30 9.66 -1.74
C LYS A 16 1.59 11.05 -1.16
N ASP A 17 0.92 11.48 -0.10
CA ASP A 17 1.11 12.81 0.50
C ASP A 17 2.47 12.90 1.23
N PRO A 18 3.40 13.78 0.80
CA PRO A 18 4.69 13.98 1.47
C PRO A 18 4.59 14.26 2.97
N LYS A 19 3.51 14.93 3.41
CA LYS A 19 3.26 15.26 4.82
C LYS A 19 2.96 14.03 5.66
N GLN A 20 2.47 12.96 5.04
CA GLN A 20 2.03 11.73 5.70
C GLN A 20 2.99 10.56 5.46
N ASN A 21 3.80 10.61 4.40
CA ASN A 21 4.65 9.51 3.98
C ASN A 21 6.15 9.67 4.31
N LYS A 22 6.49 10.65 5.16
CA LYS A 22 7.88 11.06 5.50
C LYS A 22 8.66 11.66 4.33
N ASN A 23 8.01 12.51 3.51
CA ASN A 23 8.58 13.17 2.35
C ASN A 23 9.19 12.21 1.31
N ARG A 24 8.64 10.98 1.19
CA ARG A 24 9.08 10.04 0.18
C ARG A 24 8.55 10.45 -1.20
N ASN A 25 9.44 10.43 -2.19
CA ASN A 25 9.03 10.42 -3.59
C ASN A 25 8.48 9.03 -3.98
N LEU A 26 8.02 8.87 -5.23
CA LEU A 26 7.40 7.62 -5.66
C LEU A 26 8.36 6.42 -5.61
N ASP A 27 9.62 6.59 -6.02
CA ASP A 27 10.59 5.49 -6.03
C ASP A 27 10.93 5.04 -4.60
N GLN A 28 11.16 6.00 -3.69
CA GLN A 28 11.38 5.74 -2.27
C GLN A 28 10.16 5.11 -1.60
N LEU A 29 8.96 5.48 -2.04
CA LEU A 29 7.72 4.88 -1.55
C LEU A 29 7.62 3.42 -2.01
N VAL A 30 7.97 3.12 -3.26
CA VAL A 30 7.99 1.75 -3.78
C VAL A 30 9.00 0.89 -3.04
N GLU A 31 10.23 1.39 -2.85
CA GLU A 31 11.26 0.72 -2.04
C GLU A 31 10.74 0.47 -0.61
N HIS A 32 10.16 1.49 0.04
CA HIS A 32 9.56 1.34 1.36
C HIS A 32 8.49 0.24 1.41
N LEU A 33 7.59 0.18 0.42
CA LEU A 33 6.54 -0.83 0.40
C LEU A 33 7.08 -2.24 0.13
N THR A 34 8.14 -2.36 -0.66
CA THR A 34 8.58 -3.65 -1.22
C THR A 34 9.84 -4.24 -0.59
N GLU A 35 10.57 -3.47 0.22
CA GLU A 35 11.88 -3.89 0.78
C GLU A 35 12.03 -3.62 2.28
N ASP A 36 11.30 -2.66 2.88
CA ASP A 36 11.47 -2.34 4.30
C ASP A 36 11.11 -3.52 5.20
N LYS A 37 12.04 -3.87 6.09
CA LYS A 37 11.88 -4.99 7.04
C LYS A 37 10.63 -4.91 7.91
N LEU A 38 10.19 -3.71 8.27
CA LEU A 38 8.95 -3.52 9.05
C LEU A 38 7.69 -3.79 8.21
N VAL A 39 7.72 -3.51 6.91
CA VAL A 39 6.61 -3.84 6.00
C VAL A 39 6.60 -5.35 5.75
N MET A 40 7.77 -5.95 5.52
CA MET A 40 7.96 -7.40 5.35
C MET A 40 7.41 -8.25 6.49
N TRP A 41 7.38 -7.69 7.70
CA TRP A 41 6.84 -8.37 8.87
C TRP A 41 5.35 -8.75 8.71
N GLY A 42 4.61 -8.13 7.78
CA GLY A 42 3.26 -8.55 7.41
C GLY A 42 3.16 -9.99 6.86
N TRP A 43 4.25 -10.53 6.30
CA TRP A 43 4.30 -11.90 5.76
C TRP A 43 4.89 -12.92 6.71
N ASN A 44 5.62 -12.48 7.73
CA ASN A 44 6.13 -13.34 8.80
C ASN A 44 5.88 -12.68 10.17
N PRO A 45 4.61 -12.55 10.58
CA PRO A 45 4.27 -11.84 11.79
C PRO A 45 4.57 -12.69 13.04
N GLY A 46 4.69 -12.02 14.18
CA GLY A 46 4.81 -12.71 15.47
C GLY A 46 3.56 -13.50 15.85
N GLU A 47 3.68 -14.34 16.88
CA GLU A 47 2.63 -15.22 17.39
C GLU A 47 1.27 -14.51 17.59
N GLY A 48 0.18 -15.22 17.26
CA GLY A 48 -1.19 -14.73 17.40
C GLY A 48 -1.67 -13.76 16.31
N ARG A 49 -0.87 -13.51 15.28
CA ARG A 49 -1.24 -12.65 14.14
C ARG A 49 -1.35 -13.45 12.84
N ASN A 50 -2.26 -13.01 11.97
CA ASN A 50 -2.43 -13.60 10.64
C ASN A 50 -1.46 -12.94 9.66
N ALA A 51 -0.76 -13.75 8.88
CA ALA A 51 0.02 -13.27 7.76
C ALA A 51 -0.89 -12.66 6.68
N ILE A 52 -0.35 -11.74 5.88
CA ILE A 52 -1.02 -11.24 4.69
C ILE A 52 -1.31 -12.46 3.77
N PRO A 53 -2.57 -12.67 3.35
CA PRO A 53 -2.95 -13.84 2.56
C PRO A 53 -2.40 -13.81 1.12
N MET A 54 -2.07 -12.62 0.61
CA MET A 54 -1.39 -12.45 -0.68
C MET A 54 0.11 -12.71 -0.54
N PRO A 55 0.74 -13.51 -1.42
CA PRO A 55 2.20 -13.67 -1.48
C PRO A 55 2.94 -12.33 -1.62
N HIS A 56 4.14 -12.23 -1.03
CA HIS A 56 4.92 -10.98 -1.04
C HIS A 56 5.38 -10.61 -2.45
N ASP A 57 5.82 -11.58 -3.25
CA ASP A 57 6.22 -11.40 -4.65
C ASP A 57 5.08 -10.88 -5.52
N GLU A 58 3.86 -11.38 -5.31
CA GLU A 58 2.66 -10.86 -5.96
C GLU A 58 2.41 -9.40 -5.57
N PHE A 59 2.53 -9.05 -4.29
CA PHE A 59 2.40 -7.68 -3.82
C PHE A 59 3.45 -6.75 -4.46
N VAL A 60 4.72 -7.14 -4.48
CA VAL A 60 5.81 -6.40 -5.12
C VAL A 60 5.51 -6.17 -6.60
N SER A 61 5.05 -7.20 -7.31
CA SER A 61 4.67 -7.10 -8.73
C SER A 61 3.58 -6.05 -8.95
N LYS A 62 2.52 -6.07 -8.12
CA LYS A 62 1.44 -5.08 -8.21
C LYS A 62 1.89 -3.65 -7.89
N VAL A 63 2.75 -3.46 -6.88
CA VAL A 63 3.29 -2.13 -6.54
C VAL A 63 4.15 -1.58 -7.67
N LYS A 64 5.02 -2.40 -8.27
CA LYS A 64 5.85 -1.99 -9.43
C LYS A 64 5.00 -1.70 -10.67
N ALA A 65 3.96 -2.49 -10.92
CA ALA A 65 3.01 -2.20 -12.00
C ALA A 65 2.27 -0.86 -11.78
N TRP A 66 1.85 -0.59 -10.55
CA TRP A 66 1.24 0.68 -10.16
C TRP A 66 2.19 1.86 -10.36
N GLN A 67 3.47 1.73 -9.96
CA GLN A 67 4.51 2.74 -10.22
C GLN A 67 4.69 3.00 -11.72
N ALA A 68 4.82 1.93 -12.52
CA ALA A 68 4.99 2.04 -13.97
C ALA A 68 3.81 2.74 -14.66
N ALA A 69 2.60 2.62 -14.11
CA ALA A 69 1.41 3.33 -14.57
C ALA A 69 1.32 4.79 -14.10
N GLY A 70 2.34 5.33 -13.41
CA GLY A 70 2.34 6.68 -12.85
C GLY A 70 1.67 6.79 -11.48
N ALA A 71 1.50 5.66 -10.78
CA ALA A 71 0.89 5.57 -9.47
C ALA A 71 -0.50 6.22 -9.37
N PRO A 72 -1.46 5.88 -10.25
CA PRO A 72 -2.78 6.50 -10.27
C PRO A 72 -3.55 6.17 -8.97
N CYS A 73 -4.36 7.13 -8.51
CA CYS A 73 -5.33 6.86 -7.47
C CYS A 73 -6.70 6.53 -8.09
N PRO A 74 -7.44 5.56 -7.51
CA PRO A 74 -8.79 5.26 -7.95
C PRO A 74 -9.73 6.46 -7.75
N THR A 75 -10.90 6.37 -8.38
CA THR A 75 -11.98 7.34 -8.17
C THR A 75 -12.72 7.01 -6.88
N ASP A 76 -13.36 8.00 -6.23
CA ASP A 76 -14.01 7.80 -4.93
C ASP A 76 -15.20 6.80 -4.97
N THR A 77 -15.64 6.40 -6.16
CA THR A 77 -16.72 5.42 -6.39
C THR A 77 -16.27 3.96 -6.26
N ASP A 78 -14.96 3.67 -6.27
CA ASP A 78 -14.42 2.31 -6.42
C ASP A 78 -14.69 1.36 -5.22
N ARG A 79 -15.19 1.88 -4.08
CA ARG A 79 -15.60 1.04 -2.93
C ARG A 79 -17.03 0.47 -3.07
N ALA A 80 -17.89 1.09 -3.88
CA ALA A 80 -19.27 0.65 -4.06
C ALA A 80 -19.41 -0.59 -4.95
N SER A 81 -18.37 -0.94 -5.70
CA SER A 81 -18.39 -2.04 -6.69
C SER A 81 -17.78 -3.35 -6.20
N ARG A 82 -17.44 -3.46 -4.91
CA ARG A 82 -16.84 -4.67 -4.31
C ARG A 82 -17.70 -5.29 -3.19
N LEU A 83 -19.00 -5.04 -3.22
CA LEU A 83 -20.02 -5.74 -2.42
C LEU A 83 -20.85 -6.67 -3.31
#